data_AF-A0A846CK05-F1
#
_entry.id   AF-A0A846CK05-F1
#
_cell.length_a   1.000
_cell.length_b   1.000
_cell.length_c   1.000
_cell.angle_alpha   90.00
_cell.angle_beta   90.00
_cell.angle_gamma   90.00
#
_symmetry.space_group_name_H-M   'P 1'
#
loop_
_entity.id
_entity.type
_entity.pdbx_description
1 polymer ?
#
loop_
_entity_poly.entity_id
_entity_poly.type
_entity_poly.pdbx_seq_one_letter_code
_entity_poly.pdbx_strand_id
1 'polypeptide(L)'
;MNNIRTVSDTKKAFYNFHIRPINSIYNRVVEELLVEMHLISVNTNYSYNPFYALGVVTAFDRFMQGYSPEQDKISIFNALI
;
A
#
# COMPACT_ATOMS: atom_id res chain seq x y z
N MET A 1 -18.35 -12.91 15.57
CA MET A 1 -18.06 -12.98 14.12
C MET A 1 -16.76 -12.20 13.89
N ASN A 2 -15.65 -12.87 13.57
CA ASN A 2 -14.45 -12.15 13.14
C ASN A 2 -14.72 -11.62 11.73
N ASN A 3 -15.03 -10.34 11.60
CA ASN A 3 -15.25 -9.71 10.31
C ASN A 3 -13.89 -9.60 9.63
N ILE A 4 -13.59 -10.56 8.73
CA ILE A 4 -12.35 -10.54 7.95
C ILE A 4 -12.41 -9.29 7.09
N ARG A 5 -11.44 -8.40 7.30
CA ARG A 5 -11.33 -7.14 6.57
C ARG A 5 -11.32 -7.44 5.08
N THR A 6 -12.10 -6.72 4.30
CA THR A 6 -12.11 -6.88 2.84
C THR A 6 -11.04 -6.01 2.18
N VAL A 7 -10.76 -6.27 0.91
CA VAL A 7 -9.94 -5.38 0.07
C VAL A 7 -10.54 -3.97 0.06
N SER A 8 -11.87 -3.85 -0.06
CA SER A 8 -12.57 -2.56 -0.06
C SER A 8 -12.37 -1.79 1.24
N ASP A 9 -12.39 -2.46 2.39
CA ASP A 9 -12.10 -1.83 3.69
C ASP A 9 -10.65 -1.35 3.80
N THR A 10 -9.72 -2.06 3.14
CA THR A 10 -8.30 -1.67 3.08
C THR A 10 -8.12 -0.44 2.21
N LYS A 11 -8.70 -0.42 1.01
CA LYS A 11 -8.72 0.76 0.13
C LYS A 11 -9.36 1.97 0.81
N LYS A 12 -10.49 1.76 1.48
CA LYS A 12 -11.17 2.84 2.22
C LYS A 12 -10.27 3.45 3.29
N ALA A 13 -9.52 2.63 4.03
CA ALA A 13 -8.60 3.16 5.03
C ALA A 13 -7.43 3.91 4.40
N PHE A 14 -6.87 3.41 3.30
CA PHE A 14 -5.81 4.12 2.56
C PHE A 14 -6.27 5.54 2.18
N TYR A 15 -7.45 5.67 1.57
CA TYR A 15 -7.99 6.98 1.19
C TYR A 15 -8.43 7.85 2.38
N ASN A 16 -8.66 7.26 3.57
CA ASN A 16 -8.86 8.05 4.78
C ASN A 16 -7.56 8.67 5.30
N PHE A 17 -6.42 8.00 5.13
CA PHE A 17 -5.11 8.49 5.54
C PHE A 17 -4.45 9.38 4.48
N HIS A 18 -4.66 9.09 3.19
CA HIS A 18 -4.18 9.88 2.07
C HIS A 18 -5.35 10.36 1.20
N ILE A 19 -5.83 11.57 1.48
CA ILE A 19 -6.95 12.20 0.78
C ILE A 19 -6.55 12.96 -0.50
N ARG A 20 -5.24 13.12 -0.76
CA ARG A 20 -4.76 13.90 -1.90
C ARG A 20 -4.82 13.08 -3.19
N PRO A 21 -5.06 13.70 -4.35
CA PRO A 21 -5.07 12.97 -5.62
C PRO A 21 -3.68 12.41 -5.95
N ILE A 22 -3.63 11.14 -6.36
CA ILE A 22 -2.42 10.49 -6.86
C ILE A 22 -2.47 10.51 -8.39
N ASN A 23 -1.35 10.83 -9.03
CA ASN A 23 -1.24 10.76 -10.49
C ASN A 23 -1.58 9.33 -10.98
N SER A 24 -2.39 9.23 -12.03
CA SER A 24 -2.94 7.95 -12.52
C SER A 24 -1.89 6.89 -12.87
N ILE A 25 -0.70 7.29 -13.33
CA ILE A 25 0.42 6.38 -13.63
C ILE A 25 0.87 5.64 -12.36
N TYR A 26 0.98 6.36 -11.24
CA TYR A 26 1.42 5.80 -9.96
C TYR A 26 0.26 5.18 -9.19
N ASN A 27 -0.96 5.71 -9.34
CA ASN A 27 -2.13 5.22 -8.63
C ASN A 27 -2.39 3.74 -8.93
N ARG A 28 -2.18 3.30 -10.17
CA ARG A 28 -2.28 1.89 -10.53
C ARG A 28 -1.35 1.01 -9.70
N VAL A 29 -0.09 1.41 -9.57
CA VAL A 29 0.92 0.63 -8.84
C VAL A 29 0.64 0.62 -7.34
N VAL A 30 0.23 1.76 -6.78
CA VAL A 30 -0.16 1.87 -5.37
C VAL A 30 -1.36 0.96 -5.07
N GLU A 31 -2.37 0.94 -5.94
CA GLU A 31 -3.54 0.08 -5.81
C GLU A 31 -3.20 -1.40 -5.92
N GLU A 32 -2.35 -1.79 -6.87
CA GLU A 32 -1.88 -3.18 -7.02
C GLU A 32 -1.08 -3.61 -5.77
N LEU A 33 -0.18 -2.77 -5.27
CA LEU A 33 0.59 -3.03 -4.05
C LEU A 33 -0.30 -3.17 -2.82
N LEU A 34 -1.28 -2.29 -2.64
CA LEU A 34 -2.24 -2.35 -1.54
C LEU A 34 -3.04 -3.65 -1.54
N VAL A 35 -3.53 -4.07 -2.71
CA VAL A 35 -4.29 -5.32 -2.86
C VAL A 35 -3.40 -6.53 -2.56
N GLU A 36 -2.18 -6.56 -3.08
CA GLU A 36 -1.25 -7.65 -2.83
C GLU A 36 -0.90 -7.77 -1.35
N MET A 37 -0.55 -6.64 -0.70
CA MET A 37 -0.29 -6.59 0.74
C MET A 37 -1.50 -7.09 1.55
N HIS A 38 -2.71 -6.70 1.17
CA HIS A 38 -3.92 -7.17 1.81
C HIS A 38 -4.09 -8.70 1.69
N LEU A 39 -4.02 -9.25 0.48
CA LEU A 39 -4.21 -10.68 0.23
C LEU A 39 -3.17 -11.53 0.95
N ILE A 40 -1.93 -11.04 1.04
CA ILE A 40 -0.86 -11.68 1.82
C ILE A 40 -1.19 -11.62 3.31
N SER A 41 -1.61 -10.45 3.83
CA SER A 41 -1.86 -10.24 5.27
C SER A 41 -2.98 -11.11 5.84
N VAL A 42 -4.00 -11.43 5.04
CA VAL A 42 -5.15 -12.25 5.46
C VAL A 42 -4.94 -13.75 5.25
N ASN A 43 -3.83 -14.15 4.62
CA ASN A 43 -3.50 -15.55 4.39
C ASN A 43 -3.08 -16.21 5.72
N THR A 44 -3.71 -17.32 6.08
CA THR A 44 -3.46 -18.03 7.35
C THR A 44 -2.03 -18.57 7.47
N ASN A 45 -1.34 -18.77 6.35
CA ASN A 45 0.05 -19.26 6.32
C ASN A 45 1.08 -18.13 6.29
N TYR A 46 0.64 -16.87 6.24
CA TYR A 46 1.54 -15.73 6.20
C TYR A 46 1.98 -15.32 7.61
N SER A 47 3.27 -15.03 7.74
CA SER A 47 3.84 -14.39 8.92
C SER A 47 4.78 -13.28 8.46
N TYR A 48 4.61 -12.10 9.05
CA TYR A 48 5.45 -10.96 8.76
C TYR A 48 6.91 -11.28 9.06
N ASN A 49 7.80 -10.88 8.14
CA ASN A 49 9.23 -11.06 8.31
C ASN A 49 10.03 -9.90 7.70
N PRO A 50 11.29 -9.70 8.10
CA PRO A 50 12.10 -8.57 7.61
C PRO A 50 12.36 -8.59 6.10
N PHE A 51 12.39 -9.75 5.45
CA PHE A 51 12.56 -9.83 3.99
C PHE A 51 11.34 -9.29 3.25
N TYR A 52 10.13 -9.59 3.73
CA TYR A 52 8.90 -9.01 3.22
C TYR A 52 8.92 -7.49 3.37
N ALA A 53 9.27 -6.99 4.57
CA ALA A 53 9.34 -5.55 4.84
C ALA A 53 10.31 -4.84 3.89
N LEU A 54 11.52 -5.38 3.72
CA LEU A 54 12.52 -4.86 2.80
C LEU A 54 12.00 -4.88 1.35
N GLY A 55 11.31 -5.95 0.96
CA GLY A 55 10.69 -6.07 -0.36
C GLY A 55 9.64 -5.00 -0.62
N VAL A 56 8.72 -4.76 0.31
CA VAL A 56 7.68 -3.73 0.21
C VAL A 56 8.30 -2.34 0.10
N VAL A 57 9.25 -2.00 0.97
CA VAL A 57 9.95 -0.70 0.93
C VAL A 57 10.70 -0.52 -0.39
N THR A 58 11.46 -1.53 -0.82
CA THR A 58 12.24 -1.47 -2.07
C THR A 58 11.34 -1.34 -3.30
N ALA A 59 10.21 -2.06 -3.33
CA ALA A 59 9.24 -1.98 -4.42
C ALA A 59 8.64 -0.57 -4.48
N PHE A 60 8.15 -0.06 -3.35
CA PHE A 60 7.61 1.29 -3.26
C PHE A 60 8.61 2.34 -3.74
N ASP A 61 9.84 2.32 -3.23
CA ASP A 61 10.88 3.28 -3.60
C ASP A 61 11.20 3.25 -5.09
N ARG A 62 11.25 2.08 -5.70
CA ARG A 62 11.52 1.92 -7.15
C ARG A 62 10.36 2.39 -8.01
N PHE A 63 9.13 2.05 -7.63
CA PHE A 63 7.94 2.43 -8.40
C PHE A 63 7.59 3.91 -8.26
N MET A 64 7.95 4.55 -7.15
CA MET A 64 7.70 5.96 -6.88
C MET A 64 8.85 6.88 -7.33
N GLN A 65 9.83 6.36 -8.08
CA GLN A 65 10.89 7.17 -8.66
C GLN A 65 10.31 8.21 -9.62
N GLY A 66 10.68 9.48 -9.42
CA GLY A 66 10.17 10.60 -10.22
C GLY A 66 8.74 11.05 -9.86
N TYR A 67 8.14 10.53 -8.79
CA TYR A 67 6.84 11.00 -8.30
C TYR A 67 6.90 12.48 -7.91
N SER A 68 5.90 13.26 -8.32
CA SER A 68 5.75 14.68 -7.98
C SER A 68 4.30 14.98 -7.56
N PRO A 69 4.08 15.72 -6.45
CA PRO A 69 5.09 16.34 -5.59
C PRO A 69 5.76 15.34 -4.64
N GLU A 70 7.06 15.51 -4.39
CA GLU A 70 7.87 14.51 -3.67
C GLU A 70 7.39 14.23 -2.23
N GLN A 71 6.89 15.27 -1.55
CA GLN A 71 6.37 15.22 -0.18
C GLN A 71 5.20 14.25 -0.01
N ASP A 72 4.46 13.96 -1.09
CA ASP A 72 3.32 13.05 -1.03
C ASP A 72 3.75 11.59 -1.01
N LYS A 73 4.97 11.24 -1.45
CA LYS A 73 5.48 9.86 -1.35
C LYS A 73 5.43 9.34 0.09
N ILE A 74 5.82 10.18 1.06
CA ILE A 74 5.79 9.81 2.48
C ILE A 74 4.36 9.60 2.96
N SER A 75 3.43 10.48 2.54
CA SER A 75 2.02 10.34 2.90
C SER A 75 1.37 9.09 2.30
N ILE A 76 1.71 8.75 1.06
CA ILE A 76 1.22 7.55 0.37
C ILE A 76 1.79 6.30 1.06
N PHE A 77 3.09 6.28 1.35
CA PHE A 77 3.73 5.16 2.03
C PHE A 77 3.12 4.91 3.42
N ASN A 78 2.95 5.97 4.21
CA ASN A 78 2.35 5.87 5.54
C ASN A 78 0.88 5.43 5.51
N ALA A 79 0.17 5.65 4.39
CA ALA A 79 -1.20 5.18 4.23
C ALA A 79 -1.27 3.71 3.77
N LEU A 80 -0.18 3.16 3.22
CA LEU A 80 -0.08 1.75 2.77
C LEU A 80 0.20 0.76 3.91
N ILE A 81 0.93 1.19 4.95
CA ILE A 81 1.38 0.34 6.07
C ILE A 81 0.42 0.42 7.27
#